data_AF-A0A2B7Y910-F1
#
_entry.id   AF-A0A2B7Y910-F1
#
_cell.length_a   1.000
_cell.length_b   1.000
_cell.length_c   1.000
_cell.angle_alpha   90.00
_cell.angle_beta   90.00
_cell.angle_gamma   90.00
#
_symmetry.space_group_name_H-M   'P 1'
#
loop_
_entity.id
_entity.type
_entity.pdbx_description
1 polymer ?
#
loop_
_entity_poly.entity_id
_entity_poly.type
_entity_poly.pdbx_seq_one_letter_code
_entity_poly.pdbx_strand_id
1 'polypeptide(L)'
;MRSTVAQSGAGAQTIIRWLTQHPLATAVPALVRMWLVRGFRGCIGSVPYRIQPYDTPHQQTAAYVIGYDAAVLVLFSPKILIYLVLLFRISASGRQHPPEKKITTPSFFLLRIAKRNTGHDFKMNSTTLFSPTPDSYWGQFDEISKFNPQLNYAERMWAAWYAYMQNDVLATGIMSFVMHEVVYFGRSLPWIIIDRMPYFNKYKIQSNKIPTVQEQWNCAKLVLLSHFTVELPQIWLFHPLAQFCGLATGVPFPSLWTMFYQICIFFVLEDTWHYWSHRAFHWGPLYRYVHKIHHQYSAPFGMAAEYASPIEVMALGFGSVGCPILWCALSGDLHILTMYIWIVLRLFQAIDAHSGYEFPWSLHHFLPIWAGADHHDVHHEKFIGNYSSSFRWWDYFLDTEYTPEAVQRWREKKAAKSGKAQ
;
A
#
# COMPACT_ATOMS: atom_id res chain seq x y z
N MET A 1 -9.18 -10.26 -36.72
CA MET A 1 -9.94 -9.75 -35.55
C MET A 1 -11.18 -10.59 -35.18
N ARG A 2 -11.23 -11.90 -35.50
CA ARG A 2 -12.38 -12.78 -35.12
C ARG A 2 -12.05 -13.85 -34.07
N SER A 3 -10.81 -13.97 -33.60
CA SER A 3 -10.41 -15.00 -32.63
C SER A 3 -10.47 -14.56 -31.16
N THR A 4 -10.47 -13.26 -30.86
CA THR A 4 -10.43 -12.73 -29.48
C THR A 4 -11.81 -12.65 -28.80
N VAL A 5 -12.90 -12.54 -29.56
CA VAL A 5 -14.28 -12.46 -29.01
C VAL A 5 -14.80 -13.83 -28.54
N ALA A 6 -14.33 -14.92 -29.13
CA ALA A 6 -14.71 -16.27 -28.71
C ALA A 6 -14.08 -16.67 -27.36
N GLN A 7 -12.91 -16.12 -27.02
CA GLN A 7 -12.21 -16.42 -25.77
C GLN A 7 -12.79 -15.69 -24.55
N SER A 8 -13.36 -14.48 -24.72
CA SER A 8 -13.96 -13.73 -23.61
C SER A 8 -15.28 -14.36 -23.11
N GLY A 9 -16.08 -14.95 -24.00
CA GLY A 9 -17.33 -15.65 -23.65
C GLY A 9 -17.11 -16.95 -22.89
N ALA A 10 -16.03 -17.68 -23.17
CA ALA A 10 -15.71 -18.95 -22.50
C ALA A 10 -15.28 -18.75 -21.04
N GLY A 11 -14.53 -17.67 -20.75
CA GLY A 11 -14.15 -17.31 -19.38
C GLY A 11 -15.34 -16.92 -18.51
N ALA A 12 -16.24 -16.08 -19.05
CA ALA A 12 -17.45 -15.66 -18.34
C ALA A 12 -18.39 -16.84 -18.02
N GLN A 13 -18.55 -17.78 -18.95
CA GLN A 13 -19.35 -19.00 -18.71
C GLN A 13 -18.74 -19.90 -17.64
N THR A 14 -17.41 -20.04 -17.61
CA THR A 14 -16.70 -20.83 -16.60
C THR A 14 -16.90 -20.24 -15.19
N ILE A 15 -16.83 -18.92 -15.05
CA ILE A 15 -17.04 -18.22 -13.78
C ILE A 15 -18.49 -18.30 -13.31
N ILE A 16 -19.47 -18.17 -14.22
CA ILE A 16 -20.89 -18.35 -13.88
C ILE A 16 -21.16 -19.76 -13.40
N ARG A 17 -20.62 -20.79 -14.07
CA ARG A 17 -20.77 -22.19 -13.63
C ARG A 17 -20.16 -22.40 -12.25
N TRP A 18 -18.98 -21.85 -11.99
CA TRP A 18 -18.35 -21.93 -10.68
C TRP A 18 -19.20 -21.26 -9.59
N LEU A 19 -19.68 -20.03 -9.82
CA LEU A 19 -20.50 -19.27 -8.86
C LEU A 19 -21.88 -19.90 -8.57
N THR A 20 -22.40 -20.72 -9.48
CA THR A 20 -23.76 -21.31 -9.37
C THR A 20 -23.76 -22.77 -8.96
N GLN A 21 -22.69 -23.52 -9.21
CA GLN A 21 -22.68 -24.98 -9.07
C GLN A 21 -21.55 -25.50 -8.18
N HIS A 22 -20.51 -24.70 -7.88
CA HIS A 22 -19.39 -25.18 -7.07
C HIS A 22 -19.74 -25.17 -5.57
N PRO A 23 -19.49 -26.26 -4.81
CA PRO A 23 -19.82 -26.34 -3.38
C PRO A 23 -19.19 -25.21 -2.54
N LEU A 24 -17.97 -24.79 -2.90
CA LEU A 24 -17.25 -23.68 -2.26
C LEU A 24 -17.82 -22.29 -2.58
N ALA A 25 -18.66 -22.15 -3.61
CA ALA A 25 -19.31 -20.87 -3.91
C ALA A 25 -20.24 -20.44 -2.78
N THR A 26 -20.72 -21.37 -1.94
CA THR A 26 -21.56 -21.14 -0.75
C THR A 26 -20.97 -20.11 0.24
N ALA A 27 -19.65 -19.95 0.27
CA ALA A 27 -18.93 -18.98 1.09
C ALA A 27 -19.10 -17.51 0.65
N VAL A 28 -19.48 -17.25 -0.62
CA VAL A 28 -19.74 -15.89 -1.11
C VAL A 28 -21.17 -15.49 -0.72
N PRO A 29 -21.43 -14.34 -0.07
CA PRO A 29 -22.80 -13.96 0.30
C PRO A 29 -23.79 -14.04 -0.89
N ALA A 30 -25.00 -14.56 -0.66
CA ALA A 30 -25.94 -14.87 -1.75
C ALA A 30 -26.25 -13.66 -2.67
N LEU A 31 -26.34 -12.46 -2.09
CA LEU A 31 -26.53 -11.21 -2.83
C LEU A 31 -25.32 -10.86 -3.74
N VAL A 32 -24.11 -11.14 -3.28
CA VAL A 32 -22.87 -10.93 -4.05
C VAL A 32 -22.76 -11.95 -5.17
N ARG A 33 -23.09 -13.22 -4.93
CA ARG A 33 -23.18 -14.24 -6.00
C ARG A 33 -24.19 -13.84 -7.07
N MET A 34 -25.39 -13.42 -6.68
CA MET A 34 -26.43 -12.99 -7.61
C MET A 34 -26.00 -11.80 -8.46
N TRP A 35 -25.33 -10.82 -7.84
CA TRP A 35 -24.83 -9.64 -8.52
C TRP A 35 -23.71 -9.97 -9.52
N LEU A 36 -22.75 -10.82 -9.13
CA LEU A 36 -21.68 -11.29 -10.01
C LEU A 36 -22.21 -12.13 -11.18
N VAL A 37 -23.14 -13.05 -10.93
CA VAL A 37 -23.76 -13.88 -11.99
C VAL A 37 -24.54 -13.01 -12.98
N ARG A 38 -25.23 -11.96 -12.51
CA ARG A 38 -25.90 -10.98 -13.40
C ARG A 38 -24.88 -10.19 -14.22
N GLY A 39 -23.78 -9.73 -13.61
CA GLY A 39 -22.70 -9.03 -14.30
C GLY A 39 -22.09 -9.87 -15.42
N PHE A 40 -21.69 -11.11 -15.13
CA PHE A 40 -21.10 -12.00 -16.14
C PHE A 40 -22.08 -12.47 -17.21
N ARG A 41 -23.39 -12.60 -16.89
CA ARG A 41 -24.43 -12.87 -17.92
C ARG A 41 -24.63 -11.70 -18.87
N GLY A 42 -24.48 -10.46 -18.38
CA GLY A 42 -24.46 -9.26 -19.21
C GLY A 42 -23.32 -9.27 -20.24
N CYS A 43 -22.18 -9.89 -19.92
CA CYS A 43 -21.06 -10.05 -20.86
C CYS A 43 -21.31 -11.12 -21.95
N ILE A 44 -22.32 -11.97 -21.80
CA ILE A 44 -22.62 -13.08 -22.74
C ILE A 44 -23.78 -12.71 -23.68
N GLY A 45 -24.63 -11.74 -23.31
CA GLY A 45 -25.79 -11.32 -24.09
C GLY A 45 -25.49 -10.15 -25.04
N SER A 46 -25.18 -10.43 -26.30
CA SER A 46 -25.33 -9.46 -27.39
C SER A 46 -26.81 -9.35 -27.78
N VAL A 47 -27.45 -8.23 -27.44
CA VAL A 47 -28.81 -7.87 -27.93
C VAL A 47 -28.70 -7.37 -29.38
N PRO A 48 -29.54 -7.82 -30.32
CA PRO A 48 -29.55 -7.29 -31.68
C PRO A 48 -30.32 -5.96 -31.69
N TYR A 49 -29.63 -4.83 -31.88
CA TYR A 49 -30.30 -3.54 -32.11
C TYR A 49 -30.66 -3.38 -33.58
N ARG A 50 -31.97 -3.24 -33.82
CA ARG A 50 -32.58 -2.82 -35.08
C ARG A 50 -32.28 -1.33 -35.30
N ILE A 51 -31.77 -1.00 -36.47
CA ILE A 51 -31.38 0.36 -36.88
C ILE A 51 -32.64 1.21 -37.07
N GLN A 52 -32.79 2.29 -36.29
CA GLN A 52 -33.53 3.48 -36.70
C GLN A 52 -32.53 4.65 -36.78
N PRO A 53 -32.60 5.51 -37.81
CA PRO A 53 -31.68 6.60 -37.98
C PRO A 53 -32.10 7.78 -37.08
N TYR A 54 -31.17 8.34 -36.33
CA TYR A 54 -31.31 9.68 -35.77
C TYR A 54 -30.07 10.50 -36.10
N ASP A 55 -30.34 11.65 -36.71
CA ASP A 55 -29.40 12.67 -37.12
C ASP A 55 -28.86 13.42 -35.89
N THR A 56 -27.56 13.26 -35.57
CA THR A 56 -26.60 14.26 -35.05
C THR A 56 -25.40 13.59 -34.35
N PRO A 57 -24.18 14.18 -34.44
CA PRO A 57 -22.94 13.50 -34.03
C PRO A 57 -22.57 13.78 -32.56
N HIS A 58 -23.30 13.19 -31.61
CA HIS A 58 -22.86 13.13 -30.20
C HIS A 58 -23.32 11.81 -29.55
N GLN A 59 -22.89 10.65 -30.05
CA GLN A 59 -23.16 9.36 -29.38
C GLN A 59 -22.31 8.18 -29.88
N GLN A 60 -20.97 8.34 -29.96
CA GLN A 60 -20.05 7.21 -30.27
C GLN A 60 -19.12 6.79 -29.11
N THR A 61 -19.30 7.31 -27.89
CA THR A 61 -18.43 7.00 -26.74
C THR A 61 -19.13 6.25 -25.61
N ALA A 62 -19.84 5.15 -25.94
CA ALA A 62 -20.52 4.35 -24.90
C ALA A 62 -20.30 2.82 -24.96
N ALA A 63 -19.57 2.29 -25.95
CA ALA A 63 -19.41 0.82 -26.10
C ALA A 63 -18.01 0.28 -25.75
N TYR A 64 -17.03 1.14 -25.44
CA TYR A 64 -15.69 0.71 -25.00
C TYR A 64 -15.48 0.78 -23.47
N VAL A 65 -16.51 1.19 -22.72
CA VAL A 65 -16.38 1.57 -21.30
C VAL A 65 -16.73 0.43 -20.33
N ILE A 66 -17.60 -0.52 -20.68
CA ILE A 66 -18.17 -1.46 -19.68
C ILE A 66 -17.22 -2.63 -19.31
N GLY A 67 -16.16 -2.89 -20.08
CA GLY A 67 -15.25 -4.03 -19.85
C GLY A 67 -14.17 -3.83 -18.78
N TYR A 68 -13.85 -2.58 -18.44
CA TYR A 68 -12.85 -2.23 -17.41
C TYR A 68 -13.48 -1.92 -16.04
N ASP A 69 -14.79 -1.62 -16.03
CA ASP A 69 -15.52 -1.09 -14.87
C ASP A 69 -15.72 -2.09 -13.71
N ALA A 70 -15.58 -3.39 -13.96
CA ALA A 70 -15.62 -4.39 -12.88
C ALA A 70 -14.24 -4.65 -12.27
N ALA A 71 -13.15 -4.60 -13.04
CA ALA A 71 -11.82 -5.01 -12.57
C ALA A 71 -11.25 -4.04 -11.51
N VAL A 72 -11.43 -2.74 -11.71
CA VAL A 72 -10.86 -1.70 -10.84
C VAL A 72 -11.57 -1.67 -9.49
N LEU A 73 -12.91 -1.71 -9.44
CA LEU A 73 -13.69 -1.77 -8.19
C LEU A 73 -13.56 -3.13 -7.45
N VAL A 74 -13.30 -4.22 -8.18
CA VAL A 74 -13.01 -5.56 -7.62
C VAL A 74 -11.60 -5.60 -7.01
N LEU A 75 -10.61 -4.90 -7.58
CA LEU A 75 -9.24 -4.83 -7.03
C LEU A 75 -9.16 -4.10 -5.68
N PHE A 76 -10.08 -3.18 -5.39
CA PHE A 76 -10.10 -2.42 -4.13
C PHE A 76 -10.97 -3.04 -3.03
N SER A 77 -11.49 -4.25 -3.19
CA SER A 77 -12.24 -4.91 -2.11
C SER A 77 -11.29 -5.64 -1.14
N PRO A 78 -11.29 -5.31 0.17
CA PRO A 78 -10.54 -6.05 1.19
C PRO A 78 -10.90 -7.54 1.20
N LYS A 79 -12.14 -7.87 0.82
CA LYS A 79 -12.63 -9.25 0.72
C LYS A 79 -11.93 -10.00 -0.42
N ILE A 80 -11.59 -9.34 -1.52
CA ILE A 80 -10.95 -9.98 -2.68
C ILE A 80 -9.47 -10.26 -2.40
N LEU A 81 -8.78 -9.40 -1.65
CA LEU A 81 -7.44 -9.73 -1.15
C LEU A 81 -7.47 -10.95 -0.23
N ILE A 82 -8.41 -10.98 0.73
CA ILE A 82 -8.60 -12.15 1.62
C ILE A 82 -8.94 -13.40 0.80
N TYR A 83 -9.80 -13.31 -0.21
CA TYR A 83 -10.14 -14.43 -1.10
C TYR A 83 -8.97 -14.87 -1.98
N LEU A 84 -8.18 -13.96 -2.53
CA LEU A 84 -7.00 -14.29 -3.32
C LEU A 84 -5.94 -14.95 -2.44
N VAL A 85 -5.65 -14.39 -1.25
CA VAL A 85 -4.73 -14.98 -0.27
C VAL A 85 -5.20 -16.38 0.16
N LEU A 86 -6.50 -16.57 0.42
CA LEU A 86 -7.08 -17.88 0.77
C LEU A 86 -7.03 -18.87 -0.41
N LEU A 87 -7.38 -18.44 -1.63
CA LEU A 87 -7.33 -19.29 -2.83
C LEU A 87 -5.90 -19.71 -3.17
N PHE A 88 -4.92 -18.82 -3.02
CA PHE A 88 -3.52 -19.14 -3.24
C PHE A 88 -2.95 -20.05 -2.15
N ARG A 89 -3.34 -19.89 -0.88
CA ARG A 89 -2.94 -20.82 0.19
C ARG A 89 -3.49 -22.23 -0.05
N ILE A 90 -4.75 -22.34 -0.48
CA ILE A 90 -5.37 -23.62 -0.86
C ILE A 90 -4.65 -24.23 -2.08
N SER A 91 -4.26 -23.42 -3.06
CA SER A 91 -3.52 -23.86 -4.24
C SER A 91 -2.08 -24.30 -3.92
N ALA A 92 -1.38 -23.58 -3.03
CA ALA A 92 -0.03 -23.90 -2.56
C ALA A 92 -0.01 -25.16 -1.67
N SER A 93 -1.07 -25.40 -0.89
CA SER A 93 -1.26 -26.68 -0.16
C SER A 93 -1.59 -27.88 -1.08
N GLY A 94 -1.80 -27.65 -2.38
CA GLY A 94 -2.16 -28.68 -3.36
C GLY A 94 -0.98 -29.38 -4.06
N ARG A 95 0.28 -29.04 -3.73
CA ARG A 95 1.46 -29.77 -4.22
C ARG A 95 2.39 -30.09 -3.07
N GLN A 96 2.68 -31.39 -2.96
CA GLN A 96 3.51 -32.06 -1.95
C GLN A 96 2.75 -32.49 -0.69
N HIS A 97 2.40 -33.79 -0.65
CA HIS A 97 2.41 -34.54 0.60
C HIS A 97 3.83 -34.47 1.19
N PRO A 98 4.04 -33.91 2.38
CA PRO A 98 5.24 -34.19 3.15
C PRO A 98 5.08 -35.58 3.79
N PRO A 99 6.18 -36.29 4.09
CA PRO A 99 6.09 -37.46 4.95
C PRO A 99 5.54 -37.01 6.31
N GLU A 100 4.70 -37.85 6.89
CA GLU A 100 3.99 -37.68 8.16
C GLU A 100 4.96 -37.29 9.29
N LYS A 101 5.22 -35.98 9.45
CA LYS A 101 5.80 -35.45 10.68
C LYS A 101 4.66 -35.26 11.65
N LYS A 102 4.65 -36.10 12.68
CA LYS A 102 3.79 -35.97 13.87
C LYS A 102 3.65 -34.49 14.22
N ILE A 103 2.40 -34.04 14.23
CA ILE A 103 2.00 -32.73 14.73
C ILE A 103 2.35 -32.71 16.22
N THR A 104 3.55 -32.21 16.55
CA THR A 104 3.80 -31.63 17.86
C THR A 104 3.27 -30.22 17.82
N THR A 105 2.19 -29.99 18.54
CA THR A 105 1.67 -28.69 18.96
C THR A 105 2.83 -27.76 19.32
N PRO A 106 2.91 -26.51 18.82
CA PRO A 106 3.90 -25.56 19.30
C PRO A 106 3.59 -25.31 20.77
N SER A 107 4.44 -25.84 21.63
CA SER A 107 4.35 -25.63 23.07
C SER A 107 4.50 -24.15 23.34
N PHE A 108 3.49 -23.58 23.99
CA PHE A 108 3.63 -22.37 24.80
C PHE A 108 4.98 -22.39 25.51
N PHE A 109 5.81 -21.38 25.27
CA PHE A 109 6.99 -21.14 26.08
C PHE A 109 6.55 -20.50 27.40
N LEU A 110 5.82 -21.30 28.21
CA LEU A 110 5.59 -21.03 29.62
C LEU A 110 6.82 -21.53 30.37
N LEU A 111 7.54 -20.61 31.01
CA LEU A 111 8.55 -20.92 32.01
C LEU A 111 7.89 -21.76 33.13
N ARG A 112 8.01 -23.10 33.06
CA ARG A 112 7.54 -24.00 34.13
C ARG A 112 8.75 -24.39 34.96
N ILE A 113 8.95 -23.66 36.06
CA ILE A 113 9.89 -24.02 37.13
C ILE A 113 9.51 -25.42 37.64
N ALA A 114 10.45 -26.36 37.54
CA ALA A 114 10.26 -27.74 37.94
C ALA A 114 10.15 -27.85 39.47
N LYS A 115 8.96 -28.18 39.99
CA LYS A 115 8.78 -28.61 41.38
C LYS A 115 9.08 -30.12 41.46
N ARG A 116 10.32 -30.48 41.84
CA ARG A 116 10.65 -31.86 42.24
C ARG A 116 10.10 -32.10 43.65
N ASN A 117 9.13 -33.00 43.76
CA ASN A 117 8.72 -33.58 45.03
C ASN A 117 9.78 -34.61 45.46
N THR A 118 10.56 -34.26 46.48
CA THR A 118 11.18 -35.22 47.39
C THR A 118 10.70 -34.85 48.78
N GLY A 119 9.97 -35.76 49.42
CA GLY A 119 9.44 -35.55 50.76
C GLY A 119 10.56 -35.37 51.78
N HIS A 120 10.45 -34.33 52.59
CA HIS A 120 10.85 -34.31 53.99
C HIS A 120 10.23 -33.07 54.64
N ASP A 121 9.51 -33.29 55.75
CA ASP A 121 8.98 -32.27 56.63
C ASP A 121 10.07 -31.28 57.05
N PHE A 122 9.87 -29.98 56.79
CA PHE A 122 10.35 -28.95 57.71
C PHE A 122 9.63 -27.60 57.52
N LYS A 123 8.95 -27.20 58.60
CA LYS A 123 8.55 -25.85 59.06
C LYS A 123 8.45 -24.71 58.04
N MET A 124 7.25 -24.11 58.02
CA MET A 124 6.97 -22.80 57.44
C MET A 124 7.99 -21.76 57.91
N ASN A 125 8.74 -21.19 56.97
CA ASN A 125 9.26 -19.84 57.04
C ASN A 125 8.87 -19.13 55.73
N SER A 126 7.91 -18.21 55.86
CA SER A 126 7.36 -17.42 54.77
C SER A 126 8.35 -16.35 54.32
N THR A 127 9.35 -16.68 53.49
CA THR A 127 10.10 -15.66 52.71
C THR A 127 10.94 -16.31 51.60
N THR A 128 10.32 -16.69 50.47
CA THR A 128 11.05 -17.01 49.23
C THR A 128 10.25 -16.57 48.00
N LEU A 129 10.49 -15.32 47.61
CA LEU A 129 10.71 -14.85 46.24
C LEU A 129 9.73 -15.34 45.16
N PHE A 130 8.55 -14.74 45.12
CA PHE A 130 7.96 -14.38 43.84
C PHE A 130 8.90 -13.31 43.23
N SER A 131 9.71 -13.66 42.23
CA SER A 131 10.22 -12.61 41.34
C SER A 131 9.01 -12.12 40.55
N PRO A 132 8.55 -10.87 40.72
CA PRO A 132 7.53 -10.33 39.84
C PRO A 132 8.11 -10.37 38.42
N THR A 133 7.28 -10.71 37.44
CA THR A 133 7.55 -10.34 36.05
C THR A 133 8.04 -8.90 36.03
N PRO A 134 9.08 -8.54 35.27
CA PRO A 134 9.51 -7.16 35.24
C PRO A 134 8.37 -6.28 34.69
N ASP A 135 7.70 -5.52 35.57
CA ASP A 135 6.53 -4.71 35.19
C ASP A 135 6.92 -3.48 34.36
N SER A 136 8.23 -3.20 34.22
CA SER A 136 8.75 -2.08 33.44
C SER A 136 9.46 -2.55 32.17
N TYR A 137 9.45 -1.71 31.14
CA TYR A 137 10.20 -1.92 29.90
C TYR A 137 11.69 -2.22 30.15
N TRP A 138 12.34 -1.43 31.02
CA TRP A 138 13.76 -1.63 31.33
C TRP A 138 14.02 -2.92 32.10
N GLY A 139 13.09 -3.33 32.96
CA GLY A 139 13.16 -4.64 33.60
C GLY A 139 13.09 -5.79 32.58
N GLN A 140 12.21 -5.68 31.57
CA GLN A 140 12.15 -6.66 30.47
C GLN A 140 13.45 -6.67 29.65
N PHE A 141 14.00 -5.48 29.36
CA PHE A 141 15.27 -5.33 28.66
C PHE A 141 16.44 -5.97 29.42
N ASP A 142 16.53 -5.76 30.74
CA ASP A 142 17.59 -6.31 31.58
C ASP A 142 17.52 -7.85 31.63
N GLU A 143 16.32 -8.41 31.82
CA GLU A 143 16.14 -9.86 31.81
C GLU A 143 16.48 -10.47 30.43
N ILE A 144 15.97 -9.90 29.34
CA ILE A 144 16.28 -10.36 27.99
C ILE A 144 17.78 -10.27 27.71
N SER A 145 18.43 -9.20 28.17
CA SER A 145 19.88 -9.00 28.01
C SER A 145 20.72 -10.03 28.76
N LYS A 146 20.27 -10.49 29.94
CA LYS A 146 20.95 -11.54 30.71
C LYS A 146 20.90 -12.89 30.00
N PHE A 147 19.76 -13.26 29.43
CA PHE A 147 19.55 -14.58 28.82
C PHE A 147 19.86 -14.64 27.33
N ASN A 148 20.01 -13.48 26.65
CA ASN A 148 20.28 -13.42 25.21
C ASN A 148 21.50 -12.55 24.87
N PRO A 149 22.69 -12.87 25.40
CA PRO A 149 23.90 -12.08 25.17
C PRO A 149 24.34 -12.04 23.69
N GLN A 150 23.88 -12.98 22.87
CA GLN A 150 24.14 -13.05 21.43
C GLN A 150 23.39 -11.98 20.62
N LEU A 151 22.28 -11.44 21.13
CA LEU A 151 21.52 -10.41 20.43
C LEU A 151 22.24 -9.06 20.53
N ASN A 152 22.12 -8.23 19.50
CA ASN A 152 22.61 -6.85 19.58
C ASN A 152 21.68 -5.98 20.44
N TYR A 153 22.11 -4.77 20.78
CA TYR A 153 21.38 -3.87 21.66
C TYR A 153 19.97 -3.53 21.13
N ALA A 154 19.84 -3.27 19.82
CA ALA A 154 18.56 -2.94 19.20
C ALA A 154 17.58 -4.12 19.20
N GLU A 155 18.07 -5.34 18.96
CA GLU A 155 17.27 -6.57 19.05
C GLU A 155 16.74 -6.80 20.48
N ARG A 156 17.56 -6.53 21.49
CA ARG A 156 17.12 -6.65 22.90
C ARG A 156 16.07 -5.60 23.25
N MET A 157 16.26 -4.35 22.81
CA MET A 157 15.26 -3.28 22.97
C MET A 157 13.93 -3.63 22.29
N TRP A 158 14.02 -4.23 21.11
CA TRP A 158 12.86 -4.67 20.33
C TRP A 158 12.12 -5.82 21.03
N ALA A 159 12.84 -6.86 21.46
CA ALA A 159 12.27 -7.97 22.20
C ALA A 159 11.63 -7.49 23.53
N ALA A 160 12.28 -6.54 24.21
CA ALA A 160 11.74 -5.92 25.42
C ALA A 160 10.45 -5.14 25.18
N TRP A 161 10.28 -4.52 24.01
CA TRP A 161 9.04 -3.82 23.66
C TRP A 161 7.86 -4.78 23.56
N TYR A 162 8.02 -5.86 22.80
CA TYR A 162 6.96 -6.87 22.67
C TYR A 162 6.68 -7.58 24.01
N ALA A 163 7.73 -7.88 24.79
CA ALA A 163 7.58 -8.45 26.12
C ALA A 163 6.92 -7.49 27.10
N TYR A 164 7.20 -6.19 27.05
CA TYR A 164 6.55 -5.20 27.92
C TYR A 164 5.07 -5.04 27.57
N MET A 165 4.74 -5.01 26.29
CA MET A 165 3.36 -4.79 25.81
C MET A 165 2.44 -6.00 26.04
N GLN A 166 2.99 -7.22 26.13
CA GLN A 166 2.25 -8.48 26.33
C GLN A 166 1.11 -8.72 25.30
N ASN A 167 1.13 -7.99 24.19
CA ASN A 167 0.13 -8.02 23.15
C ASN A 167 0.74 -7.50 21.84
N ASP A 168 1.01 -8.41 20.90
CA ASP A 168 1.69 -8.10 19.64
C ASP A 168 0.89 -7.11 18.77
N VAL A 169 -0.45 -7.15 18.83
CA VAL A 169 -1.33 -6.23 18.10
C VAL A 169 -1.14 -4.81 18.63
N LEU A 170 -1.17 -4.63 19.95
CA LEU A 170 -0.94 -3.31 20.57
C LEU A 170 0.51 -2.86 20.35
N ALA A 171 1.48 -3.74 20.54
CA ALA A 171 2.90 -3.45 20.36
C ALA A 171 3.20 -2.95 18.94
N THR A 172 2.68 -3.67 17.94
CA THR A 172 2.88 -3.32 16.54
C THR A 172 2.04 -2.12 16.13
N GLY A 173 0.77 -2.06 16.53
CA GLY A 173 -0.13 -0.96 16.17
C GLY A 173 0.37 0.40 16.66
N ILE A 174 0.77 0.49 17.94
CA ILE A 174 1.30 1.72 18.54
C ILE A 174 2.62 2.12 17.87
N MET A 175 3.57 1.18 17.76
CA MET A 175 4.87 1.45 17.15
C MET A 175 4.73 1.91 15.69
N SER A 176 3.86 1.25 14.91
CA SER A 176 3.67 1.58 13.50
C SER A 176 3.05 2.97 13.31
N PHE A 177 2.02 3.30 14.10
CA PHE A 177 1.36 4.61 14.00
C PHE A 177 2.29 5.74 14.47
N VAL A 178 2.96 5.56 15.62
CA VAL A 178 3.92 6.57 16.11
C VAL A 178 5.08 6.75 15.13
N MET A 179 5.61 5.66 14.56
CA MET A 179 6.66 5.74 13.54
C MET A 179 6.20 6.53 12.31
N HIS A 180 5.01 6.22 11.77
CA HIS A 180 4.45 6.93 10.62
C HIS A 180 4.29 8.42 10.91
N GLU A 181 3.64 8.79 12.02
CA GLU A 181 3.43 10.19 12.41
C GLU A 181 4.76 10.96 12.58
N VAL A 182 5.71 10.38 13.32
CA VAL A 182 7.02 11.00 13.56
C VAL A 182 7.78 11.19 12.25
N VAL A 183 7.75 10.19 11.37
CA VAL A 183 8.46 10.23 10.10
C VAL A 183 7.81 11.19 9.12
N TYR A 184 6.48 11.14 8.98
CA TYR A 184 5.75 11.97 8.02
C TYR A 184 5.88 13.45 8.35
N PHE A 185 5.52 13.83 9.58
CA PHE A 185 5.62 15.23 10.01
C PHE A 185 7.08 15.66 10.16
N GLY A 186 7.95 14.79 10.69
CA GLY A 186 9.38 15.05 10.81
C GLY A 186 10.06 15.30 9.46
N ARG A 187 9.74 14.49 8.44
CA ARG A 187 10.29 14.66 7.08
C ARG A 187 9.69 15.87 6.37
N SER A 188 8.47 16.28 6.72
CA SER A 188 7.85 17.49 6.19
C SER A 188 8.48 18.79 6.73
N LEU A 189 9.01 18.79 7.97
CA LEU A 189 9.55 19.99 8.63
C LEU A 189 10.67 20.71 7.85
N PRO A 190 11.71 20.04 7.31
CA PRO A 190 12.73 20.70 6.49
C PRO A 190 12.14 21.52 5.34
N TRP A 191 11.10 21.00 4.67
CA TRP A 191 10.44 21.67 3.55
C TRP A 191 9.73 22.96 3.98
N ILE A 192 9.03 22.91 5.12
CA ILE A 192 8.37 24.08 5.72
C ILE A 192 9.40 25.16 6.11
N ILE A 193 10.56 24.75 6.64
CA ILE A 193 11.62 25.66 7.03
C ILE A 193 12.20 26.36 5.81
N ILE A 194 12.52 25.62 4.74
CA ILE A 194 13.14 26.23 3.55
C ILE A 194 12.16 27.09 2.74
N ASP A 195 10.85 26.85 2.80
CA ASP A 195 9.82 27.74 2.25
C ASP A 195 9.88 29.17 2.86
N ARG A 196 10.56 29.34 4.02
CA ARG A 196 10.74 30.63 4.70
C ARG A 196 12.13 31.24 4.52
N MET A 197 12.98 30.61 3.73
CA MET A 197 14.36 31.01 3.53
C MET A 197 14.56 31.43 2.06
N PRO A 198 14.57 32.74 1.75
CA PRO A 198 14.65 33.24 0.37
C PRO A 198 15.83 32.70 -0.45
N TYR A 199 16.92 32.30 0.23
CA TYR A 199 18.07 31.65 -0.40
C TYR A 199 17.70 30.42 -1.25
N PHE A 200 16.69 29.65 -0.83
CA PHE A 200 16.27 28.42 -1.52
C PHE A 200 15.26 28.66 -2.64
N ASN A 201 14.74 29.88 -2.82
CA ASN A 201 13.75 30.19 -3.86
C ASN A 201 14.28 29.91 -5.28
N LYS A 202 15.59 29.96 -5.49
CA LYS A 202 16.24 29.59 -6.76
C LYS A 202 16.06 28.12 -7.16
N TYR A 203 15.69 27.26 -6.21
CA TYR A 203 15.42 25.84 -6.42
C TYR A 203 13.92 25.53 -6.44
N LYS A 204 13.05 26.52 -6.22
CA LYS A 204 11.59 26.29 -6.25
C LYS A 204 11.14 26.12 -7.70
N ILE A 205 10.44 25.03 -8.01
CA ILE A 205 10.02 24.70 -9.37
C ILE A 205 9.00 25.74 -9.86
N GLN A 206 7.93 25.96 -9.08
CA GLN A 206 6.96 27.03 -9.32
C GLN A 206 7.29 28.26 -8.46
N SER A 207 8.25 29.08 -8.92
CA SER A 207 8.85 30.20 -8.16
C SER A 207 7.86 31.22 -7.59
N ASN A 208 6.68 31.35 -8.19
CA ASN A 208 5.65 32.33 -7.79
C ASN A 208 4.65 31.76 -6.77
N LYS A 209 4.82 30.50 -6.33
CA LYS A 209 3.88 29.80 -5.43
C LYS A 209 4.62 29.20 -4.24
N ILE A 210 4.74 30.00 -3.18
CA ILE A 210 5.24 29.56 -1.88
C ILE A 210 4.02 29.38 -0.95
N PRO A 211 3.85 28.22 -0.30
CA PRO A 211 2.70 27.97 0.56
C PRO A 211 2.71 28.89 1.79
N THR A 212 1.56 29.49 2.08
CA THR A 212 1.37 30.30 3.27
C THR A 212 1.32 29.45 4.54
N VAL A 213 1.55 30.08 5.71
CA VAL A 213 1.38 29.41 7.01
C VAL A 213 -0.02 28.82 7.14
N GLN A 214 -1.04 29.53 6.65
CA GLN A 214 -2.43 29.11 6.76
C GLN A 214 -2.71 27.86 5.92
N GLU A 215 -2.18 27.79 4.69
CA GLU A 215 -2.31 26.62 3.83
C GLU A 215 -1.61 25.41 4.46
N GLN A 216 -0.39 25.57 4.95
CA GLN A 216 0.34 24.52 5.68
C GLN A 216 -0.46 24.02 6.88
N TRP A 217 -1.03 24.94 7.67
CA TRP A 217 -1.83 24.57 8.86
C TRP A 217 -3.16 23.88 8.51
N ASN A 218 -3.84 24.33 7.46
CA ASN A 218 -5.07 23.70 6.99
C ASN A 218 -4.78 22.30 6.43
N CYS A 219 -3.68 22.15 5.69
CA CYS A 219 -3.18 20.87 5.19
C CYS A 219 -2.89 19.91 6.36
N ALA A 220 -2.09 20.35 7.34
CA ALA A 220 -1.72 19.58 8.52
C ALA A 220 -2.93 19.00 9.25
N LYS A 221 -3.97 19.83 9.46
CA LYS A 221 -5.19 19.41 10.16
C LYS A 221 -5.95 18.31 9.42
N LEU A 222 -6.09 18.43 8.11
CA LEU A 222 -6.82 17.43 7.33
C LEU A 222 -6.04 16.13 7.22
N VAL A 223 -4.73 16.23 7.01
CA VAL A 223 -3.81 15.09 7.00
C VAL A 223 -3.87 14.36 8.34
N LEU A 224 -3.69 15.06 9.46
CA LEU A 224 -3.79 14.49 10.80
C LEU A 224 -5.17 13.85 11.06
N LEU A 225 -6.25 14.52 10.66
CA LEU A 225 -7.59 13.94 10.75
C LEU A 225 -7.69 12.62 9.96
N SER A 226 -7.16 12.60 8.73
CA SER A 226 -7.14 11.40 7.89
C SER A 226 -6.30 10.29 8.50
N HIS A 227 -5.12 10.59 9.04
CA HIS A 227 -4.27 9.59 9.68
C HIS A 227 -4.99 8.91 10.86
N PHE A 228 -5.67 9.68 11.71
CA PHE A 228 -6.42 9.11 12.83
C PHE A 228 -7.72 8.39 12.43
N THR A 229 -8.39 8.82 11.37
CA THR A 229 -9.73 8.30 11.01
C THR A 229 -9.72 7.24 9.92
N VAL A 230 -8.69 7.21 9.07
CA VAL A 230 -8.57 6.32 7.91
C VAL A 230 -7.37 5.40 8.07
N GLU A 231 -6.18 5.95 8.29
CA GLU A 231 -4.94 5.16 8.29
C GLU A 231 -4.75 4.36 9.57
N LEU A 232 -5.06 4.93 10.73
CA LEU A 232 -4.94 4.25 12.02
C LEU A 232 -5.75 2.94 12.05
N PRO A 233 -7.03 2.90 11.59
CA PRO A 233 -7.74 1.64 11.40
C PRO A 233 -7.02 0.64 10.47
N GLN A 234 -6.43 1.11 9.36
CA GLN A 234 -5.67 0.24 8.44
C GLN A 234 -4.42 -0.34 9.12
N ILE A 235 -3.67 0.48 9.85
CA ILE A 235 -2.49 0.08 10.63
C ILE A 235 -2.87 -0.91 11.74
N TRP A 236 -4.00 -0.70 12.41
CA TRP A 236 -4.43 -1.60 13.48
C TRP A 236 -4.88 -2.96 12.96
N LEU A 237 -5.56 -2.98 11.81
CA LEU A 237 -6.00 -4.21 11.15
C LEU A 237 -4.89 -4.90 10.35
N PHE A 238 -3.80 -4.20 10.05
CA PHE A 238 -2.64 -4.73 9.35
C PHE A 238 -2.00 -5.90 10.09
N HIS A 239 -1.72 -5.74 11.38
CA HIS A 239 -0.90 -6.71 12.10
C HIS A 239 -1.52 -8.12 12.17
N PRO A 240 -2.81 -8.31 12.51
CA PRO A 240 -3.45 -9.63 12.46
C PRO A 240 -3.44 -10.27 11.06
N LEU A 241 -3.66 -9.47 10.02
CA LEU A 241 -3.63 -9.95 8.63
C LEU A 241 -2.22 -10.37 8.22
N ALA A 242 -1.22 -9.56 8.54
CA ALA A 242 0.16 -9.85 8.21
C ALA A 242 0.68 -11.07 8.98
N GLN A 243 0.36 -11.21 10.27
CA GLN A 243 0.67 -12.41 11.05
C GLN A 243 0.00 -13.65 10.46
N PHE A 244 -1.26 -13.55 10.01
CA PHE A 244 -1.94 -14.65 9.31
C PHE A 244 -1.19 -15.09 8.04
N CYS A 245 -0.55 -14.13 7.35
CA CYS A 245 0.28 -14.36 6.17
C CYS A 245 1.72 -14.78 6.49
N GLY A 246 2.10 -14.93 7.76
CA GLY A 246 3.44 -15.40 8.17
C GLY A 246 4.43 -14.30 8.55
N LEU A 247 3.97 -13.06 8.80
CA LEU A 247 4.85 -11.96 9.21
C LEU A 247 5.57 -12.29 10.53
N ALA A 248 6.89 -12.18 10.52
CA ALA A 248 7.73 -12.31 11.70
C ALA A 248 7.90 -10.96 12.43
N THR A 249 7.83 -11.01 13.77
CA THR A 249 8.12 -9.87 14.66
C THR A 249 9.26 -10.14 15.65
N GLY A 250 9.74 -11.39 15.71
CA GLY A 250 10.76 -11.83 16.65
C GLY A 250 12.19 -11.56 16.19
N VAL A 251 13.14 -11.71 17.11
CA VAL A 251 14.58 -11.55 16.87
C VAL A 251 15.25 -12.91 16.64
N PRO A 252 16.42 -12.99 15.96
CA PRO A 252 17.23 -11.88 15.43
C PRO A 252 16.62 -11.22 14.20
N PHE A 253 17.05 -9.99 13.91
CA PHE A 253 16.60 -9.27 12.72
C PHE A 253 17.08 -9.94 11.42
N PRO A 254 16.37 -9.73 10.29
CA PRO A 254 16.85 -10.19 9.00
C PRO A 254 18.19 -9.56 8.63
N SER A 255 18.92 -10.24 7.75
CA SER A 255 20.15 -9.66 7.20
C SER A 255 19.85 -8.38 6.43
N LEU A 256 20.81 -7.46 6.37
CA LEU A 256 20.68 -6.23 5.57
C LEU A 256 20.38 -6.53 4.10
N TRP A 257 20.95 -7.62 3.56
CA TRP A 257 20.68 -8.06 2.20
C TRP A 257 19.22 -8.49 2.02
N THR A 258 18.67 -9.26 2.97
CA THR A 258 17.27 -9.67 3.00
C THR A 258 16.34 -8.47 2.94
N MET A 259 16.58 -7.50 3.82
CA MET A 259 15.77 -6.28 3.84
C MET A 259 15.92 -5.48 2.54
N PHE A 260 17.14 -5.33 2.04
CA PHE A 260 17.43 -4.56 0.82
C PHE A 260 16.69 -5.10 -0.41
N TYR A 261 16.82 -6.39 -0.75
CA TYR A 261 16.18 -6.90 -1.95
C TYR A 261 14.64 -6.91 -1.82
N GLN A 262 14.11 -7.19 -0.63
CA GLN A 262 12.66 -7.15 -0.38
C GLN A 262 12.12 -5.73 -0.59
N ILE A 263 12.81 -4.72 -0.05
CA ILE A 263 12.47 -3.29 -0.23
C ILE A 263 12.53 -2.89 -1.72
N CYS A 264 13.54 -3.32 -2.47
CA CYS A 264 13.60 -3.05 -3.91
C CYS A 264 12.39 -3.65 -4.65
N ILE A 265 11.97 -4.86 -4.29
CA ILE A 265 10.76 -5.48 -4.85
C ILE A 265 9.51 -4.67 -4.47
N PHE A 266 9.41 -4.23 -3.21
CA PHE A 266 8.26 -3.44 -2.75
C PHE A 266 8.16 -2.10 -3.47
N PHE A 267 9.28 -1.43 -3.75
CA PHE A 267 9.32 -0.24 -4.59
C PHE A 267 8.73 -0.50 -5.98
N VAL A 268 9.09 -1.60 -6.64
CA VAL A 268 8.56 -1.94 -7.97
C VAL A 268 7.07 -2.26 -7.93
N LEU A 269 6.64 -3.06 -6.94
CA LEU A 269 5.24 -3.48 -6.80
C LEU A 269 4.32 -2.32 -6.43
N GLU A 270 4.73 -1.48 -5.48
CA GLU A 270 3.96 -0.31 -5.07
C GLU A 270 3.93 0.74 -6.18
N ASP A 271 5.03 0.99 -6.88
CA ASP A 271 5.04 1.93 -8.01
C ASP A 271 4.09 1.49 -9.12
N THR A 272 4.02 0.17 -9.37
CA THR A 272 3.03 -0.41 -10.29
C THR A 272 1.60 -0.16 -9.80
N TRP A 273 1.29 -0.49 -8.54
CA TRP A 273 -0.03 -0.25 -7.97
C TRP A 273 -0.42 1.23 -8.03
N HIS A 274 0.52 2.10 -7.66
CA HIS A 274 0.35 3.54 -7.63
C HIS A 274 0.06 4.07 -9.03
N TYR A 275 0.90 3.76 -10.03
CA TYR A 275 0.72 4.27 -11.39
C TYR A 275 -0.69 3.99 -11.92
N TRP A 276 -1.16 2.74 -11.80
CA TRP A 276 -2.48 2.36 -12.30
C TRP A 276 -3.63 2.98 -11.51
N SER A 277 -3.51 3.02 -10.18
CA SER A 277 -4.51 3.64 -9.31
C SER A 277 -4.60 5.15 -9.56
N HIS A 278 -3.45 5.82 -9.63
CA HIS A 278 -3.33 7.25 -9.87
C HIS A 278 -3.86 7.63 -11.26
N ARG A 279 -3.48 6.89 -12.30
CA ARG A 279 -4.05 7.09 -13.65
C ARG A 279 -5.57 6.87 -13.67
N ALA A 280 -6.09 5.88 -12.93
CA ALA A 280 -7.53 5.68 -12.79
C ALA A 280 -8.20 6.83 -12.04
N PHE A 281 -7.54 7.38 -11.03
CA PHE A 281 -8.01 8.56 -10.29
C PHE A 281 -8.11 9.82 -11.14
N HIS A 282 -7.39 9.91 -12.26
CA HIS A 282 -7.57 10.98 -13.26
C HIS A 282 -8.73 10.74 -14.25
N TRP A 283 -9.49 9.66 -14.10
CA TRP A 283 -10.72 9.46 -14.86
C TRP A 283 -11.85 10.34 -14.31
N GLY A 284 -12.58 11.05 -15.19
CA GLY A 284 -13.51 12.14 -14.85
C GLY A 284 -14.30 12.03 -13.54
N PRO A 285 -15.06 10.94 -13.29
CA PRO A 285 -15.77 10.75 -12.02
C PRO A 285 -14.83 10.59 -10.82
N LEU A 286 -13.82 9.72 -10.91
CA LEU A 286 -12.87 9.51 -9.82
C LEU A 286 -12.06 10.79 -9.55
N TYR A 287 -11.69 11.52 -10.59
CA TYR A 287 -11.02 12.81 -10.41
C TYR A 287 -11.89 13.75 -9.61
N ARG A 288 -13.14 13.95 -10.04
CA ARG A 288 -14.07 14.89 -9.41
C ARG A 288 -14.33 14.58 -7.93
N TYR A 289 -14.48 13.31 -7.57
CA TYR A 289 -14.97 12.90 -6.25
C TYR A 289 -13.88 12.37 -5.30
N VAL A 290 -12.74 11.94 -5.83
CA VAL A 290 -11.66 11.28 -5.07
C VAL A 290 -10.40 12.13 -5.14
N HIS A 291 -9.89 12.39 -6.35
CA HIS A 291 -8.53 12.89 -6.54
C HIS A 291 -8.40 14.42 -6.58
N LYS A 292 -9.49 15.13 -6.83
CA LYS A 292 -9.48 16.60 -6.91
C LYS A 292 -9.00 17.26 -5.61
N ILE A 293 -9.20 16.61 -4.45
CA ILE A 293 -8.73 17.11 -3.15
C ILE A 293 -7.19 17.10 -3.11
N HIS A 294 -6.58 16.03 -3.59
CA HIS A 294 -5.13 15.92 -3.71
C HIS A 294 -4.54 17.01 -4.61
N HIS A 295 -5.24 17.27 -5.72
CA HIS A 295 -4.91 18.34 -6.67
C HIS A 295 -5.30 19.76 -6.23
N GLN A 296 -5.72 19.97 -4.98
CA GLN A 296 -6.06 21.30 -4.48
C GLN A 296 -4.89 22.29 -4.59
N TYR A 297 -3.66 21.80 -4.38
CA TYR A 297 -2.45 22.59 -4.51
C TYR A 297 -1.78 22.29 -5.85
N SER A 298 -1.93 23.20 -6.82
CA SER A 298 -1.28 23.09 -8.13
C SER A 298 0.25 23.24 -8.08
N ALA A 299 0.78 23.83 -7.00
CA ALA A 299 2.19 23.71 -6.60
C ALA A 299 2.20 22.95 -5.28
N PRO A 300 2.57 21.66 -5.28
CA PRO A 300 2.57 20.87 -4.07
C PRO A 300 3.70 21.34 -3.13
N PHE A 301 3.55 20.95 -1.87
CA PHE A 301 4.58 21.09 -0.84
C PHE A 301 4.60 19.81 -0.01
N GLY A 302 5.71 19.49 0.66
CA GLY A 302 5.93 18.15 1.23
C GLY A 302 4.80 17.62 2.12
N MET A 303 4.18 18.48 2.94
CA MET A 303 3.05 18.10 3.82
C MET A 303 1.76 17.74 3.05
N ALA A 304 1.62 18.18 1.80
CA ALA A 304 0.47 17.87 0.94
C ALA A 304 0.55 16.45 0.34
N ALA A 305 1.62 15.69 0.56
CA ALA A 305 1.81 14.35 0.00
C ALA A 305 0.67 13.37 0.35
N GLU A 306 0.16 13.43 1.58
CA GLU A 306 -0.99 12.63 2.05
C GLU A 306 -2.27 13.47 2.23
N TYR A 307 -2.30 14.70 1.68
CA TYR A 307 -3.51 15.52 1.65
C TYR A 307 -4.43 15.00 0.53
N ALA A 308 -5.31 14.07 0.85
CA ALA A 308 -6.17 13.41 -0.14
C ALA A 308 -7.55 13.05 0.42
N SER A 309 -8.45 12.56 -0.44
CA SER A 309 -9.74 12.05 0.01
C SER A 309 -9.58 10.73 0.80
N PRO A 310 -10.51 10.37 1.70
CA PRO A 310 -10.45 9.10 2.43
C PRO A 310 -10.32 7.86 1.52
N ILE A 311 -10.97 7.88 0.34
CA ILE A 311 -10.92 6.76 -0.61
C ILE A 311 -9.51 6.62 -1.21
N GLU A 312 -8.89 7.75 -1.54
CA GLU A 312 -7.54 7.77 -2.07
C GLU A 312 -6.53 7.32 -1.02
N VAL A 313 -6.62 7.83 0.21
CA VAL A 313 -5.79 7.40 1.34
C VAL A 313 -5.90 5.90 1.56
N MET A 314 -7.12 5.33 1.55
CA MET A 314 -7.30 3.89 1.65
C MET A 314 -6.61 3.11 0.51
N ALA A 315 -6.71 3.59 -0.73
CA ALA A 315 -6.12 2.93 -1.89
C ALA A 315 -4.59 3.01 -1.89
N LEU A 316 -4.02 4.15 -1.49
CA LEU A 316 -2.57 4.35 -1.36
C LEU A 316 -1.99 3.52 -0.21
N GLY A 317 -2.67 3.53 0.95
CA GLY A 317 -2.31 2.67 2.09
C GLY A 317 -2.40 1.19 1.76
N PHE A 318 -3.42 0.78 1.00
CA PHE A 318 -3.53 -0.60 0.50
C PHE A 318 -2.38 -0.97 -0.43
N GLY A 319 -1.93 -0.09 -1.32
CA GLY A 319 -0.75 -0.34 -2.16
C GLY A 319 0.51 -0.54 -1.32
N SER A 320 0.77 0.42 -0.43
CA SER A 320 1.98 0.48 0.40
C SER A 320 2.14 -0.72 1.33
N VAL A 321 1.02 -1.22 1.87
CA VAL A 321 1.03 -2.32 2.84
C VAL A 321 0.65 -3.66 2.20
N GLY A 322 -0.27 -3.66 1.24
CA GLY A 322 -0.79 -4.86 0.57
C GLY A 322 0.24 -5.54 -0.32
N CYS A 323 1.12 -4.80 -0.98
CA CYS A 323 2.20 -5.38 -1.80
C CYS A 323 3.18 -6.22 -0.94
N PRO A 324 3.69 -5.72 0.19
CA PRO A 324 4.46 -6.55 1.11
C PRO A 324 3.67 -7.71 1.75
N ILE A 325 2.38 -7.54 2.07
CA ILE A 325 1.56 -8.67 2.56
C ILE A 325 1.45 -9.76 1.51
N LEU A 326 1.26 -9.39 0.24
CA LEU A 326 1.22 -10.36 -0.86
C LEU A 326 2.55 -11.11 -0.94
N TRP A 327 3.68 -10.40 -0.86
CA TRP A 327 4.99 -11.03 -0.77
C TRP A 327 5.08 -12.01 0.42
N CYS A 328 4.67 -11.58 1.60
CA CYS A 328 4.65 -12.41 2.81
C CYS A 328 3.79 -13.65 2.62
N ALA A 329 2.59 -13.51 2.05
CA ALA A 329 1.68 -14.62 1.80
C ALA A 329 2.24 -15.65 0.81
N LEU A 330 3.06 -15.20 -0.14
CA LEU A 330 3.69 -16.07 -1.15
C LEU A 330 4.99 -16.72 -0.67
N SER A 331 5.81 -16.00 0.08
CA SER A 331 7.15 -16.43 0.50
C SER A 331 7.19 -17.00 1.92
N GLY A 332 6.30 -16.57 2.80
CA GLY A 332 6.40 -16.78 4.25
C GLY A 332 7.60 -16.06 4.88
N ASP A 333 8.27 -15.18 4.14
CA ASP A 333 9.53 -14.54 4.53
C ASP A 333 9.40 -13.02 4.48
N LEU A 334 8.90 -12.45 5.58
CA LEU A 334 8.87 -11.02 5.81
C LEU A 334 8.94 -10.72 7.29
N HIS A 335 9.80 -9.77 7.65
CA HIS A 335 9.90 -9.26 9.02
C HIS A 335 9.33 -7.85 9.12
N ILE A 336 8.67 -7.53 10.23
CA ILE A 336 8.07 -6.22 10.48
C ILE A 336 9.11 -5.07 10.45
N LEU A 337 10.37 -5.33 10.81
CA LEU A 337 11.44 -4.34 10.66
C LEU A 337 11.67 -3.95 9.20
N THR A 338 11.65 -4.92 8.27
CA THR A 338 11.72 -4.64 6.83
C THR A 338 10.54 -3.76 6.41
N MET A 339 9.35 -4.04 6.94
CA MET A 339 8.15 -3.23 6.70
C MET A 339 8.33 -1.78 7.18
N TYR A 340 8.89 -1.57 8.38
CA TYR A 340 9.12 -0.22 8.88
C TYR A 340 10.13 0.54 8.03
N ILE A 341 11.24 -0.08 7.66
CA ILE A 341 12.23 0.55 6.78
C ILE A 341 11.60 0.87 5.42
N TRP A 342 10.82 -0.05 4.86
CA TRP A 342 10.06 0.17 3.63
C TRP A 342 9.12 1.38 3.74
N ILE A 343 8.28 1.44 4.78
CA ILE A 343 7.35 2.56 4.98
C ILE A 343 8.10 3.88 5.15
N VAL A 344 9.19 3.91 5.92
CA VAL A 344 10.04 5.11 6.06
C VAL A 344 10.54 5.58 4.69
N LEU A 345 11.10 4.69 3.88
CA LEU A 345 11.60 5.04 2.55
C LEU A 345 10.49 5.50 1.62
N ARG A 346 9.31 4.88 1.71
CA ARG A 346 8.13 5.27 0.94
C ARG A 346 7.61 6.65 1.30
N LEU A 347 7.54 6.98 2.60
CA LEU A 347 7.15 8.30 3.09
C LEU A 347 8.15 9.37 2.65
N PHE A 348 9.45 9.09 2.76
CA PHE A 348 10.49 9.97 2.25
C PHE A 348 10.31 10.24 0.76
N GLN A 349 10.09 9.20 -0.05
CA GLN A 349 9.86 9.37 -1.48
C GLN A 349 8.61 10.21 -1.77
N ALA A 350 7.49 9.96 -1.10
CA ALA A 350 6.24 10.70 -1.30
C ALA A 350 6.43 12.19 -1.01
N ILE A 351 6.97 12.51 0.17
CA ILE A 351 7.16 13.89 0.63
C ILE A 351 8.16 14.63 -0.26
N ASP A 352 9.23 13.95 -0.68
CA ASP A 352 10.24 14.55 -1.55
C ASP A 352 9.69 14.85 -2.95
N ALA A 353 8.89 13.95 -3.51
CA ALA A 353 8.21 14.16 -4.80
C ALA A 353 7.19 15.32 -4.73
N HIS A 354 6.62 15.60 -3.56
CA HIS A 354 5.70 16.73 -3.37
C HIS A 354 6.39 18.01 -2.88
N SER A 355 7.70 18.00 -2.66
CA SER A 355 8.38 19.13 -2.02
C SER A 355 8.28 20.46 -2.78
N GLY A 356 8.14 20.39 -4.12
CA GLY A 356 8.15 21.56 -5.01
C GLY A 356 9.54 22.18 -5.18
N TYR A 357 10.60 21.43 -4.84
CA TYR A 357 12.00 21.87 -4.92
C TYR A 357 12.82 20.95 -5.81
N GLU A 358 13.62 21.56 -6.67
CA GLU A 358 14.58 20.88 -7.54
C GLU A 358 16.01 21.32 -7.21
N PHE A 359 16.75 20.44 -6.53
CA PHE A 359 18.14 20.68 -6.14
C PHE A 359 19.13 19.97 -7.06
N PRO A 360 20.37 20.48 -7.18
CA PRO A 360 21.45 19.79 -7.90
C PRO A 360 21.77 18.38 -7.38
N TRP A 361 21.33 18.04 -6.17
CA TRP A 361 21.51 16.73 -5.53
C TRP A 361 20.22 15.93 -5.39
N SER A 362 19.13 16.34 -6.06
CA SER A 362 17.91 15.52 -6.15
C SER A 362 18.24 14.15 -6.75
N LEU A 363 17.61 13.09 -6.24
CA LEU A 363 17.98 11.71 -6.57
C LEU A 363 17.92 11.40 -8.08
N HIS A 364 16.99 12.03 -8.81
CA HIS A 364 16.83 11.80 -10.24
C HIS A 364 18.06 12.23 -11.08
N HIS A 365 18.92 13.12 -10.56
CA HIS A 365 20.19 13.46 -11.20
C HIS A 365 21.23 12.33 -11.16
N PHE A 366 21.12 11.42 -10.18
CA PHE A 366 22.00 10.25 -10.03
C PHE A 366 21.34 8.96 -10.52
N LEU A 367 20.00 8.88 -10.42
CA LEU A 367 19.18 7.77 -10.88
C LEU A 367 18.09 8.31 -11.83
N PRO A 368 18.37 8.45 -13.14
CA PRO A 368 17.49 9.13 -14.09
C PRO A 368 16.08 8.53 -14.24
N ILE A 369 15.91 7.26 -13.87
CA ILE A 369 14.59 6.60 -13.87
C ILE A 369 13.72 7.04 -12.69
N TRP A 370 14.27 7.75 -11.70
CA TRP A 370 13.53 8.22 -10.52
C TRP A 370 12.61 9.39 -10.88
N ALA A 371 11.34 9.28 -10.48
CA ALA A 371 10.38 10.36 -10.54
C ALA A 371 10.57 11.25 -9.29
N GLY A 372 11.19 12.41 -9.50
CA GLY A 372 11.44 13.40 -8.46
C GLY A 372 10.34 14.45 -8.36
N ALA A 373 10.64 15.52 -7.63
CA ALA A 373 9.75 16.67 -7.50
C ALA A 373 9.46 17.31 -8.86
N ASP A 374 10.44 17.36 -9.77
CA ASP A 374 10.27 17.89 -11.13
C ASP A 374 9.16 17.18 -11.92
N HIS A 375 9.07 15.85 -11.79
CA HIS A 375 8.07 15.04 -12.48
C HIS A 375 6.67 15.28 -11.93
N HIS A 376 6.54 15.25 -10.60
CA HIS A 376 5.26 15.31 -9.92
C HIS A 376 4.72 16.73 -9.75
N ASP A 377 5.58 17.74 -9.67
CA ASP A 377 5.16 19.14 -9.66
C ASP A 377 4.48 19.51 -10.99
N VAL A 378 5.02 19.07 -12.14
CA VAL A 378 4.37 19.21 -13.46
C VAL A 378 3.02 18.49 -13.50
N HIS A 379 2.92 17.32 -12.86
CA HIS A 379 1.66 16.59 -12.73
C HIS A 379 0.59 17.44 -12.03
N HIS A 380 0.91 18.02 -10.88
CA HIS A 380 0.01 18.92 -10.13
C HIS A 380 -0.29 20.22 -10.88
N GLU A 381 0.64 20.72 -11.70
CA GLU A 381 0.43 21.94 -12.46
C GLU A 381 -0.53 21.74 -13.65
N LYS A 382 -0.41 20.59 -14.34
CA LYS A 382 -1.12 20.32 -15.60
C LYS A 382 -2.33 19.41 -15.44
N PHE A 383 -2.42 18.65 -14.34
CA PHE A 383 -3.47 17.66 -14.07
C PHE A 383 -3.58 16.57 -15.15
N ILE A 384 -2.52 16.35 -15.95
CA ILE A 384 -2.50 15.33 -17.00
C ILE A 384 -1.07 14.81 -17.22
N GLY A 385 -0.96 13.48 -17.36
CA GLY A 385 0.32 12.79 -17.53
C GLY A 385 1.12 12.69 -16.24
N ASN A 386 2.34 12.17 -16.28
CA ASN A 386 3.23 12.04 -15.12
C ASN A 386 2.59 11.32 -13.91
N TYR A 387 1.95 10.17 -14.14
CA TYR A 387 1.21 9.43 -13.10
C TYR A 387 2.10 8.55 -12.20
N SER A 388 3.35 8.31 -12.59
CA SER A 388 4.30 7.53 -11.79
C SER A 388 4.60 8.18 -10.45
N SER A 389 4.77 7.33 -9.42
CA SER A 389 5.18 7.77 -8.08
C SER A 389 6.70 7.80 -7.95
N SER A 390 7.34 6.63 -8.05
CA SER A 390 8.77 6.46 -7.76
C SER A 390 9.62 6.36 -9.02
N PHE A 391 9.12 5.68 -10.06
CA PHE A 391 9.87 5.43 -11.29
C PHE A 391 9.14 5.91 -12.54
N ARG A 392 9.83 6.65 -13.40
CA ARG A 392 9.28 7.21 -14.65
C ARG A 392 8.92 6.17 -15.71
N TRP A 393 9.28 4.91 -15.52
CA TRP A 393 9.16 3.88 -16.56
C TRP A 393 7.73 3.68 -17.05
N TRP A 394 6.72 3.83 -16.20
CA TRP A 394 5.33 3.55 -16.60
C TRP A 394 4.83 4.67 -17.49
N ASP A 395 5.13 5.92 -17.12
CA ASP A 395 4.88 7.07 -17.97
C ASP A 395 5.61 6.98 -19.31
N TYR A 396 6.86 6.54 -19.30
CA TYR A 396 7.63 6.31 -20.52
C TYR A 396 7.02 5.22 -21.41
N PHE A 397 6.76 4.02 -20.88
CA PHE A 397 6.24 2.90 -21.66
C PHE A 397 4.83 3.12 -22.20
N LEU A 398 4.03 3.95 -21.53
CA LEU A 398 2.64 4.19 -21.89
C LEU A 398 2.41 5.56 -22.56
N ASP A 399 3.49 6.29 -22.91
CA ASP A 399 3.47 7.63 -23.52
C ASP A 399 2.55 8.60 -22.73
N THR A 400 2.64 8.55 -21.40
CA THR A 400 1.90 9.43 -20.48
C THR A 400 2.78 10.49 -19.80
N GLU A 401 4.05 10.61 -20.17
CA GLU A 401 4.91 11.69 -19.68
C GLU A 401 4.50 13.05 -20.29
N TYR A 402 4.41 14.08 -19.46
CA TYR A 402 4.16 15.45 -19.87
C TYR A 402 5.49 16.14 -20.17
N THR A 403 5.92 16.05 -21.43
CA THR A 403 7.09 16.78 -21.95
C THR A 403 6.69 17.73 -23.07
N PRO A 404 7.47 18.78 -23.39
CA PRO A 404 7.23 19.63 -24.56
C PRO A 404 7.06 18.82 -25.85
N GLU A 405 7.87 17.77 -26.02
CA GLU A 405 7.81 16.86 -27.16
C GLU A 405 6.51 16.03 -27.14
N ALA A 406 6.09 15.53 -25.98
CA ALA A 406 4.82 14.81 -25.84
C ALA A 406 3.63 15.71 -26.18
N VAL A 407 3.63 16.96 -25.70
CA VAL A 407 2.60 17.96 -26.02
C VAL A 407 2.56 18.24 -27.52
N GLN A 408 3.72 18.38 -28.18
CA GLN A 408 3.79 18.54 -29.62
C GLN A 408 3.20 17.33 -30.35
N ARG A 409 3.61 16.10 -29.99
CA ARG A 409 3.06 14.86 -30.57
C ARG A 409 1.54 14.77 -30.40
N TRP A 410 1.00 15.17 -29.25
CA TRP A 410 -0.45 15.17 -29.01
C TRP A 410 -1.18 16.19 -29.88
N ARG A 411 -0.61 17.39 -30.06
CA ARG A 411 -1.16 18.43 -30.96
C ARG A 411 -1.20 17.95 -32.40
N GLU A 412 -0.12 17.36 -32.90
CA GLU A 412 -0.02 16.81 -34.26
C GLU A 412 -1.03 15.67 -34.48
N LYS A 413 -1.12 14.72 -33.53
CA LYS A 413 -2.12 13.63 -33.57
C LYS A 413 -3.56 14.16 -33.60
N LYS A 414 -3.85 15.23 -32.85
CA LYS A 414 -5.18 15.86 -32.84
C LYS A 414 -5.49 16.55 -34.17
N ALA A 415 -4.53 17.30 -34.71
CA ALA A 415 -4.66 17.97 -36.02
C ALA A 415 -4.86 16.96 -37.17
N ALA A 416 -4.12 15.85 -37.16
CA ALA A 416 -4.26 14.78 -38.15
C ALA A 416 -5.62 14.07 -38.08
N LYS A 417 -6.23 13.96 -36.90
CA LYS A 417 -7.58 13.40 -36.75
C LYS A 417 -8.66 14.38 -37.22
N SER A 418 -8.54 15.67 -36.94
CA SER A 418 -9.48 16.68 -37.43
C SER A 418 -9.39 16.90 -38.93
N GLY A 419 -8.19 16.83 -39.53
CA GLY A 419 -7.99 16.97 -40.97
C GLY A 419 -8.42 15.75 -41.80
N LYS A 420 -8.64 14.59 -41.18
CA LYS A 420 -9.22 13.40 -41.82
C LYS A 420 -10.76 13.32 -41.70
N ALA A 421 -11.36 14.25 -40.96
CA ALA A 421 -12.81 14.33 -40.75
C ALA A 421 -13.46 15.44 -41.59
N GLN A 422 -12.67 16.17 -42.38
CA GLN A 422 -13.09 17.04 -43.49
C GLN A 422 -12.90 16.27 -44.79
#